data_AF-A0A1F8U726-F1
#
_entry.id   AF-A0A1F8U726-F1
#
_cell.length_a   1.000
_cell.length_b   1.000
_cell.length_c   1.000
_cell.angle_alpha   90.00
_cell.angle_beta   90.00
_cell.angle_gamma   90.00
#
_symmetry.space_group_name_H-M   'P 1'
#
loop_
_entity.id
_entity.type
_entity.pdbx_description
1 polymer ?
#
loop_
_entity_poly.entity_id
_entity_poly.type
_entity_poly.pdbx_seq_one_letter_code
_entity_poly.pdbx_strand_id
1 'polypeptide(L)'
;MRSIEEQIGITDSAAKGFRSDVTAYMFFVLRNGGKLDYNSYEPLKEAIEKKLTASVKELSRIVTKAKVRDEDQSRKYNTMVEEMKRNGYCDHCCNVILKYSANNLWKD
;
A
#
# COMPACT_ATOMS: atom_id res chain seq x y z
N MET A 1 9.45 5.98 4.58
CA MET A 1 10.46 4.95 4.26
C MET A 1 10.43 3.78 5.23
N ARG A 2 10.47 3.99 6.55
CA ARG A 2 10.42 2.90 7.54
C ARG A 2 9.28 1.89 7.34
N SER A 3 8.07 2.38 7.05
CA SER A 3 6.89 1.54 6.82
C SER A 3 6.97 0.63 5.59
N ILE A 4 7.87 0.91 4.64
CA ILE A 4 8.16 0.11 3.43
C ILE A 4 9.26 -0.90 3.77
N GLU A 5 10.34 -0.44 4.40
CA GLU A 5 11.48 -1.26 4.86
C GLU A 5 11.02 -2.41 5.78
N GLU A 6 10.08 -2.14 6.68
CA GLU A 6 9.50 -3.15 7.58
C GLU A 6 8.76 -4.27 6.81
N GLN A 7 8.27 -4.03 5.59
CA GLN A 7 7.55 -5.05 4.80
C GLN A 7 8.46 -6.18 4.30
N ILE A 8 9.77 -5.91 4.19
CA ILE A 8 10.79 -6.91 3.84
C ILE A 8 11.62 -7.32 5.06
N GLY A 9 11.15 -7.03 6.27
CA GLY A 9 11.78 -7.47 7.51
C GLY A 9 13.07 -6.70 7.89
N ILE A 10 13.29 -5.52 7.32
CA ILE A 10 14.43 -4.67 7.70
C ILE A 10 14.19 -4.11 9.10
N THR A 11 15.07 -4.47 10.02
CA THR A 11 15.06 -3.98 11.40
C THR A 11 15.59 -2.54 11.47
N ASP A 12 15.33 -1.85 12.59
CA ASP A 12 15.80 -0.46 12.77
C ASP A 12 17.34 -0.33 12.68
N SER A 13 18.06 -1.34 13.17
CA SER A 13 19.52 -1.40 13.06
C SER A 13 20.01 -1.60 11.62
N ALA A 14 19.25 -2.32 10.79
CA ALA A 14 19.56 -2.57 9.38
C ALA A 14 19.04 -1.48 8.42
N ALA A 15 18.08 -0.64 8.86
CA ALA A 15 17.45 0.39 8.02
C ALA A 15 18.45 1.39 7.45
N LYS A 16 19.48 1.77 8.22
CA LYS A 16 20.54 2.66 7.74
C LYS A 16 21.36 2.02 6.62
N GLY A 17 21.70 0.73 6.76
CA GLY A 17 22.42 -0.02 5.72
C GLY A 17 21.62 -0.12 4.43
N PHE A 18 20.36 -0.53 4.55
CA PHE A 18 19.44 -0.63 3.40
C PHE A 18 19.31 0.69 2.62
N ARG A 19 19.15 1.81 3.31
CA ARG A 19 19.08 3.14 2.65
C ARG A 19 20.38 3.52 1.97
N SER A 20 21.52 3.19 2.57
CA SER A 20 22.84 3.39 1.96
C SER A 20 23.00 2.55 0.71
N ASP A 21 22.55 1.30 0.72
CA ASP A 21 22.63 0.39 -0.44
C ASP A 21 21.76 0.86 -1.60
N VAL A 22 20.51 1.27 -1.31
CA VAL A 22 19.61 1.91 -2.29
C VAL A 22 20.28 3.14 -2.90
N THR A 23 20.90 3.98 -2.07
CA THR A 23 21.56 5.20 -2.51
C THR A 23 22.79 4.92 -3.36
N ALA A 24 23.61 3.94 -2.97
CA ALA A 24 24.78 3.50 -3.72
C ALA A 24 24.39 2.95 -5.10
N TYR A 25 23.33 2.14 -5.15
CA TYR A 25 22.77 1.62 -6.40
C TYR A 25 22.24 2.76 -7.29
N MET A 26 21.52 3.72 -6.70
CA MET A 26 21.03 4.92 -7.40
C MET A 26 22.18 5.69 -8.07
N PHE A 27 23.26 5.94 -7.32
CA PHE A 27 24.43 6.63 -7.85
C PHE A 27 25.17 5.83 -8.92
N PHE A 28 25.21 4.50 -8.81
CA PHE A 28 25.79 3.64 -9.84
C PHE A 28 25.01 3.76 -11.17
N VAL A 29 23.67 3.68 -11.12
CA VAL A 29 22.83 3.82 -12.31
C VAL A 29 22.98 5.20 -12.95
N LEU A 30 22.94 6.27 -12.14
CA LEU A 30 23.09 7.64 -12.63
C LEU A 30 24.46 7.91 -13.24
N ARG A 31 25.55 7.40 -12.63
CA ARG A 31 26.92 7.56 -13.17
C ARG A 31 27.11 6.82 -14.49
N ASN A 32 26.40 5.73 -14.70
CA ASN A 32 26.44 4.98 -15.96
C ASN A 32 25.48 5.55 -17.01
N GLY A 33 24.88 6.71 -16.77
CA GLY A 33 23.92 7.35 -17.69
C GLY A 33 22.58 6.63 -17.80
N GLY A 34 22.30 5.70 -16.88
CA GLY A 34 21.05 4.94 -16.83
C GLY A 34 19.89 5.78 -16.30
N LYS A 35 18.66 5.38 -16.66
CA LYS A 35 17.43 5.93 -16.08
C LYS A 35 16.98 5.04 -14.93
N LEU A 36 16.50 5.67 -13.87
CA LEU A 36 15.91 4.99 -12.73
C LEU A 36 14.44 4.72 -13.00
N ASP A 37 14.06 3.47 -12.84
CA ASP A 37 12.67 3.03 -12.89
C ASP A 37 12.31 2.25 -11.63
N TYR A 38 11.02 1.94 -11.50
CA TYR A 38 10.49 1.15 -10.40
C TYR A 38 11.08 -0.27 -10.32
N ASN A 39 11.58 -0.81 -11.44
CA ASN A 39 12.15 -2.16 -11.52
C ASN A 39 13.66 -2.18 -11.30
N SER A 40 14.28 -1.01 -11.09
CA SER A 40 15.74 -0.90 -11.07
C SER A 40 16.34 -1.56 -9.84
N TYR A 41 15.63 -1.60 -8.71
CA TYR A 41 16.14 -2.20 -7.49
C TYR A 41 15.11 -3.15 -6.86
N GLU A 42 15.33 -4.44 -7.10
CA GLU A 42 14.41 -5.52 -6.71
C GLU A 42 14.01 -5.48 -5.23
N PRO A 43 14.91 -5.28 -4.25
CA PRO A 43 14.51 -5.27 -2.84
C PRO A 43 13.57 -4.11 -2.48
N LEU A 44 13.75 -2.93 -3.09
CA LEU A 44 12.85 -1.79 -2.86
C LEU A 44 11.52 -1.98 -3.60
N LYS A 45 11.56 -2.55 -4.80
CA LYS A 45 10.36 -2.94 -5.54
C LYS A 45 9.49 -3.89 -4.71
N GLU A 46 10.07 -4.99 -4.23
CA GLU A 46 9.38 -5.97 -3.39
C GLU A 46 8.79 -5.33 -2.13
N ALA A 47 9.57 -4.45 -1.47
CA ALA A 47 9.09 -3.74 -0.30
C ALA A 47 7.87 -2.86 -0.59
N ILE A 48 7.84 -2.21 -1.75
CA ILE A 48 6.69 -1.41 -2.21
C ILE A 48 5.51 -2.31 -2.55
N GLU A 49 5.70 -3.43 -3.28
CA GLU A 49 4.62 -4.36 -3.64
C GLU A 49 3.98 -4.98 -2.40
N LYS A 50 4.79 -5.41 -1.43
CA LYS A 50 4.32 -5.93 -0.15
C LYS A 50 3.56 -4.87 0.63
N LYS A 51 4.03 -3.61 0.63
CA LYS A 51 3.33 -2.50 1.29
C LYS A 51 1.95 -2.29 0.69
N LEU A 52 1.87 -2.24 -0.64
CA LEU A 52 0.61 -2.04 -1.37
C LEU A 52 -0.36 -3.19 -1.10
N THR A 53 0.12 -4.44 -1.16
CA THR A 53 -0.69 -5.64 -0.88
C THR A 53 -1.21 -5.65 0.56
N ALA A 54 -0.35 -5.34 1.54
CA ALA A 54 -0.74 -5.25 2.94
C ALA A 54 -1.81 -4.19 3.18
N SER A 55 -1.67 -3.01 2.54
CA SER A 55 -2.68 -1.96 2.59
C SER A 55 -4.02 -2.40 2.01
N VAL A 56 -4.03 -3.09 0.86
CA VAL A 56 -5.27 -3.62 0.24
C VAL A 56 -5.96 -4.63 1.16
N LYS A 57 -5.20 -5.51 1.82
CA LYS A 57 -5.74 -6.48 2.78
C LYS A 57 -6.36 -5.81 4.01
N GLU A 58 -5.83 -4.67 4.44
CA GLU A 58 -6.44 -3.85 5.50
C GLU A 58 -7.81 -3.29 5.06
N LEU A 59 -7.95 -2.90 3.79
CA LEU A 59 -9.23 -2.40 3.23
C LEU A 59 -10.35 -3.44 3.32
N SER A 60 -10.04 -4.72 3.08
CA SER A 60 -10.99 -5.83 3.28
C SER A 60 -11.60 -5.83 4.67
N ARG A 61 -10.75 -5.70 5.69
CA ARG A 61 -11.15 -5.72 7.10
C ARG A 61 -12.04 -4.54 7.47
N ILE A 62 -11.76 -3.36 6.92
CA ILE A 62 -12.57 -2.14 7.13
C ILE A 62 -14.02 -2.38 6.66
N VAL A 63 -14.21 -3.10 5.56
CA VAL A 63 -15.52 -3.31 4.94
C VAL A 63 -16.27 -4.51 5.51
N THR A 64 -15.58 -5.62 5.81
CA THR A 64 -16.22 -6.89 6.26
C THR A 64 -16.54 -6.95 7.76
N LYS A 65 -15.94 -6.14 8.64
CA LYS A 65 -16.24 -6.18 10.08
C LYS A 65 -17.65 -5.64 10.36
N ALA A 66 -18.58 -6.57 10.62
CA ALA A 66 -20.02 -6.36 10.49
C ALA A 66 -20.79 -5.92 11.76
N LYS A 67 -20.18 -5.44 12.86
CA LYS A 67 -20.99 -5.15 14.07
C LYS A 67 -20.62 -3.96 14.95
N VAL A 68 -19.33 -3.61 15.09
CA VAL A 68 -18.91 -2.40 15.82
C VAL A 68 -17.75 -1.78 15.04
N ARG A 69 -18.00 -0.61 14.44
CA ARG A 69 -16.94 0.16 13.79
C ARG A 69 -16.30 1.05 14.85
N ASP A 70 -14.99 0.95 14.99
CA ASP A 70 -14.21 1.95 15.70
C ASP A 70 -14.20 3.26 14.88
N GLU A 71 -13.97 4.41 15.52
CA GLU A 71 -13.97 5.73 14.88
C GLU A 71 -12.96 5.80 13.73
N ASP A 72 -11.78 5.19 13.88
CA ASP A 72 -10.76 5.13 12.82
C ASP A 72 -11.26 4.36 11.58
N GLN A 73 -11.96 3.26 11.79
CA GLN A 73 -12.50 2.43 10.71
C GLN A 73 -13.63 3.14 9.98
N SER A 74 -14.50 3.83 10.72
CA SER A 74 -15.56 4.66 10.14
C SER A 74 -15.00 5.81 9.31
N ARG A 75 -13.97 6.49 9.81
CA ARG A 75 -13.26 7.54 9.07
C ARG A 75 -12.67 7.01 7.77
N LYS A 76 -11.91 5.91 7.81
CA LYS A 76 -11.30 5.29 6.62
C LYS A 76 -12.35 4.85 5.60
N TYR A 77 -13.44 4.23 6.05
CA TYR A 77 -14.56 3.85 5.18
C TYR A 77 -15.19 5.06 4.50
N ASN A 78 -15.45 6.13 5.26
CA ASN A 78 -16.05 7.35 4.70
C ASN A 78 -15.10 8.01 3.69
N THR A 79 -13.80 8.09 3.97
CA THR A 79 -12.81 8.58 3.01
C THR A 79 -12.86 7.80 1.70
N MET A 80 -12.94 6.46 1.76
CA MET A 80 -13.05 5.63 0.54
C MET A 80 -14.32 5.93 -0.25
N VAL A 81 -15.47 6.04 0.42
CA VAL A 81 -16.75 6.35 -0.23
C VAL A 81 -16.69 7.73 -0.88
N GLU A 82 -16.11 8.73 -0.22
CA GLU A 82 -15.95 10.09 -0.77
C GLU A 82 -15.03 10.10 -2.00
N GLU A 83 -13.91 9.38 -1.98
CA GLU A 83 -13.04 9.27 -3.16
C GLU A 83 -13.76 8.56 -4.32
N MET A 84 -14.55 7.51 -4.05
CA MET A 84 -15.36 6.88 -5.09
C MET A 84 -16.42 7.85 -5.64
N LYS A 85 -17.08 8.64 -4.79
CA LYS A 85 -18.04 9.66 -5.25
C LYS A 85 -17.39 10.71 -6.14
N ARG A 86 -16.18 11.16 -5.81
CA ARG A 86 -15.39 12.08 -6.65
C ARG A 86 -15.08 11.51 -8.03
N ASN A 87 -14.95 10.18 -8.13
CA ASN A 87 -14.77 9.46 -9.39
C ASN A 87 -16.09 9.12 -10.10
N GLY A 88 -17.23 9.67 -9.66
CA GLY A 88 -18.53 9.56 -10.32
C GLY A 88 -19.40 8.39 -9.85
N TYR A 89 -19.04 7.71 -8.75
CA TYR A 89 -19.84 6.60 -8.23
C TYR A 89 -20.97 7.08 -7.32
N CYS A 90 -22.16 6.49 -7.47
CA CYS A 90 -23.30 6.74 -6.60
C CYS A 90 -23.18 6.01 -5.25
N ASP A 91 -23.93 6.42 -4.20
CA ASP A 91 -23.90 5.77 -2.88
C ASP A 91 -24.14 4.25 -2.94
N HIS A 92 -25.12 3.84 -3.76
CA HIS A 92 -25.42 2.43 -3.97
C HIS A 92 -24.26 1.68 -4.64
N CYS A 93 -23.66 2.31 -5.65
CA CYS A 93 -22.53 1.81 -6.42
C CYS A 93 -21.32 1.57 -5.51
N CYS A 94 -20.98 2.54 -4.65
CA CYS A 94 -19.91 2.43 -3.67
C CYS A 94 -20.13 1.26 -2.71
N ASN A 95 -21.36 1.12 -2.19
CA ASN A 95 -21.71 0.04 -1.25
C ASN A 95 -21.55 -1.34 -1.88
N VAL A 96 -22.07 -1.53 -3.10
CA VAL A 96 -21.99 -2.80 -3.83
C VAL A 96 -20.55 -3.15 -4.16
N ILE A 97 -19.78 -2.21 -4.72
CA ILE A 97 -18.38 -2.43 -5.10
C ILE A 97 -17.52 -2.74 -3.87
N LEU A 98 -17.61 -1.93 -2.81
CA LEU A 98 -16.80 -2.14 -1.61
C LEU A 98 -17.11 -3.50 -0.98
N LYS A 99 -18.39 -3.87 -0.85
CA LYS A 99 -18.76 -5.21 -0.34
C LYS A 99 -18.27 -6.34 -1.24
N TYR A 100 -18.42 -6.20 -2.55
CA TYR A 100 -17.97 -7.22 -3.50
C TYR A 100 -16.45 -7.39 -3.45
N SER A 101 -15.70 -6.29 -3.50
CA SER A 101 -14.23 -6.27 -3.43
C SER A 101 -13.72 -6.86 -2.12
N ALA A 102 -14.31 -6.50 -0.99
CA ALA A 102 -13.90 -7.05 0.30
C ALA A 102 -14.16 -8.55 0.42
N ASN A 103 -15.25 -9.06 -0.17
CA ASN A 103 -15.62 -10.47 -0.08
C ASN A 103 -14.91 -11.37 -1.10
N ASN A 104 -14.44 -10.81 -2.23
CA ASN A 104 -13.94 -11.61 -3.37
C ASN A 104 -12.52 -11.22 -3.84
N LEU A 105 -12.12 -9.95 -3.71
CA LEU A 105 -10.83 -9.46 -4.25
C LEU A 105 -9.78 -9.27 -3.15
N TRP A 106 -10.19 -8.86 -1.95
CA TRP A 106 -9.28 -8.54 -0.85
C TRP A 106 -9.29 -9.61 0.25
N LYS A 107 -9.72 -10.83 -0.08
CA LYS A 107 -9.93 -11.91 0.89
C LYS A 107 -8.66 -12.66 1.27
N ASP A 108 -7.57 -12.50 0.54
CA ASP A 108 -6.29 -13.18 0.77
C ASP A 108 -5.20 -12.29 1.37
#